data_AF-A0A349GNK0-F1
#
_entry.id   AF-A0A349GNK0-F1
#
_cell.length_a   1.000
_cell.length_b   1.000
_cell.length_c   1.000
_cell.angle_alpha   90.00
_cell.angle_beta   90.00
_cell.angle_gamma   90.00
#
_symmetry.space_group_name_H-M   'P 1'
#
loop_
_entity.id
_entity.type
_entity.pdbx_description
1 polymer ?
#
loop_
_entity_poly.entity_id
_entity_poly.type
_entity_poly.pdbx_seq_one_letter_code
_entity_poly.pdbx_strand_id
1 'polypeptide(L)'
;MEDKIKAVTDIWGDVFGKENTNPDDNFFDLGGDSIMALKMMELLRRKGYTISLMDVFDDPTLEGIIEAVVSIEKDSSANTLTEEQQNTYPASNQQKWFFKNIRTGRDEWCEYVILSPKNEKFPAPERAAEFLFE
;
A
#
# COMPACT_ATOMS: atom_id res chain seq x y z
N MET A 1 -16.79 -9.81 -15.35
CA MET A 1 -17.58 -9.79 -14.10
C MET A 1 -17.13 -10.92 -13.19
N GLU A 2 -17.09 -12.16 -13.69
CA GLU A 2 -16.61 -13.34 -12.93
C GLU A 2 -15.12 -13.24 -12.53
N ASP A 3 -14.26 -12.73 -13.42
CA ASP A 3 -12.84 -12.49 -13.11
C ASP A 3 -12.62 -11.45 -11.99
N LYS A 4 -13.51 -10.45 -11.88
CA LYS A 4 -13.45 -9.42 -10.84
C LYS A 4 -13.79 -10.02 -9.48
N ILE A 5 -14.93 -10.71 -9.41
CA ILE A 5 -15.41 -11.38 -8.19
C ILE A 5 -14.34 -12.32 -7.66
N LYS A 6 -13.77 -13.16 -8.53
CA LYS A 6 -12.70 -14.09 -8.16
C LYS A 6 -11.45 -13.35 -7.68
N ALA A 7 -11.02 -12.31 -8.39
CA ALA A 7 -9.82 -11.56 -8.02
C ALA A 7 -9.92 -10.92 -6.63
N VAL A 8 -11.06 -10.29 -6.33
CA VAL A 8 -11.35 -9.65 -5.04
C VAL A 8 -11.48 -10.70 -3.94
N THR A 9 -12.27 -11.75 -4.16
CA THR A 9 -12.48 -12.83 -3.16
C THR A 9 -11.19 -13.55 -2.82
N ASP A 10 -10.34 -13.85 -3.82
CA ASP A 10 -9.02 -14.46 -3.59
C ASP A 10 -8.14 -13.56 -2.71
N ILE A 11 -8.09 -12.26 -2.99
CA ILE A 11 -7.27 -11.31 -2.21
C ILE A 11 -7.84 -11.13 -0.80
N TRP A 12 -9.16 -10.99 -0.67
CA TRP A 12 -9.82 -10.91 0.63
C TRP A 12 -9.52 -12.14 1.48
N GLY A 13 -9.62 -13.33 0.88
CA GLY A 13 -9.28 -14.59 1.55
C GLY A 13 -7.80 -14.71 1.93
N ASP A 14 -6.89 -14.12 1.18
CA ASP A 14 -5.47 -14.03 1.55
C ASP A 14 -5.23 -13.10 2.76
N VAL A 15 -6.09 -12.08 2.95
CA VAL A 15 -6.01 -11.12 4.07
C VAL A 15 -6.68 -11.66 5.33
N PHE A 16 -7.87 -12.25 5.21
CA PHE A 16 -8.73 -12.60 6.35
C PHE A 16 -8.97 -14.11 6.53
N GLY A 17 -8.51 -14.96 5.61
CA GLY A 17 -8.83 -16.39 5.58
C GLY A 17 -9.96 -16.72 4.61
N LYS A 18 -9.90 -17.92 4.01
CA LYS A 18 -10.86 -18.36 2.95
C LYS A 18 -12.24 -18.71 3.48
N GLU A 19 -12.36 -18.87 4.79
CA GLU A 19 -13.61 -19.11 5.51
C GLU A 19 -14.43 -17.83 5.71
N ASN A 20 -13.80 -16.66 5.60
CA ASN A 20 -14.42 -15.34 5.81
C ASN A 20 -14.69 -14.66 4.47
N THR A 21 -15.34 -15.38 3.54
CA THR A 21 -15.67 -14.87 2.19
C THR A 21 -17.18 -14.86 1.92
N ASN A 22 -18.01 -14.66 2.95
CA ASN A 22 -19.43 -14.40 2.73
C ASN A 22 -19.61 -12.99 2.15
N PRO A 23 -20.61 -12.76 1.28
CA PRO A 23 -20.86 -11.44 0.69
C PRO A 23 -21.00 -10.32 1.72
N ASP A 24 -21.65 -10.62 2.85
CA ASP A 24 -21.91 -9.66 3.94
C ASP A 24 -20.75 -9.53 4.95
N ASP A 25 -19.66 -10.30 4.79
CA ASP A 25 -18.53 -10.22 5.71
C ASP A 25 -17.92 -8.82 5.65
N ASN A 26 -17.85 -8.16 6.81
CA ASN A 26 -17.42 -6.78 6.93
C ASN A 26 -15.91 -6.70 7.18
N PHE A 27 -15.23 -5.89 6.37
CA PHE A 27 -13.78 -5.70 6.37
C PHE A 27 -13.24 -5.31 7.76
N PHE A 28 -13.93 -4.42 8.47
CA PHE A 28 -13.51 -3.91 9.77
C PHE A 28 -13.88 -4.87 10.91
N ASP A 29 -15.00 -5.58 10.81
CA ASP A 29 -15.38 -6.59 11.81
C ASP A 29 -14.44 -7.79 11.81
N LEU A 30 -13.84 -8.11 10.65
CA LEU A 30 -12.77 -9.11 10.51
C LEU A 30 -11.40 -8.62 11.02
N GLY A 31 -11.32 -7.40 11.57
CA GLY A 31 -10.09 -6.81 12.10
C GLY A 31 -9.25 -6.08 11.04
N GLY A 32 -9.82 -5.78 9.88
CA GLY A 32 -9.16 -4.96 8.86
C GLY A 32 -8.92 -3.53 9.33
N ASP A 33 -7.82 -2.94 8.87
CA ASP A 33 -7.48 -1.54 9.09
C ASP A 33 -7.11 -0.83 7.78
N SER A 34 -6.76 0.46 7.86
CA SER A 34 -6.38 1.24 6.70
C SER A 34 -5.10 0.74 6.01
N ILE A 35 -4.16 0.13 6.75
CA ILE A 35 -2.94 -0.46 6.17
C ILE A 35 -3.29 -1.70 5.37
N MET A 36 -4.18 -2.54 5.89
CA MET A 36 -4.69 -3.73 5.20
C MET A 36 -5.49 -3.33 3.96
N ALA A 37 -6.32 -2.29 4.04
CA ALA A 37 -7.05 -1.77 2.89
C ALA A 37 -6.09 -1.26 1.80
N LEU A 38 -5.06 -0.50 2.17
CA LEU A 38 -4.01 -0.05 1.24
C LEU A 38 -3.24 -1.22 0.61
N LYS A 39 -2.96 -2.28 1.36
CA LYS A 39 -2.35 -3.51 0.83
C LYS A 39 -3.27 -4.21 -0.16
N MET A 40 -4.55 -4.35 0.16
CA MET A 40 -5.56 -4.92 -0.74
C MET A 40 -5.66 -4.10 -2.04
N MET A 41 -5.71 -2.78 -1.95
CA MET A 41 -5.71 -1.88 -3.11
C MET A 41 -4.50 -2.12 -4.04
N GLU A 42 -3.29 -2.26 -3.47
CA GLU A 42 -2.09 -2.55 -4.27
C GLU A 42 -2.12 -3.95 -4.90
N LEU A 43 -2.63 -4.96 -4.21
CA LEU A 43 -2.81 -6.31 -4.76
C LEU A 43 -3.83 -6.33 -5.90
N LEU A 44 -4.94 -5.60 -5.75
CA LEU A 44 -5.94 -5.41 -6.81
C LEU A 44 -5.33 -4.69 -8.01
N ARG A 45 -4.53 -3.65 -7.77
CA ARG A 45 -3.84 -2.88 -8.83
C ARG A 45 -2.96 -3.77 -9.70
N ARG A 46 -2.24 -4.72 -9.10
CA ARG A 46 -1.43 -5.72 -9.82
C ARG A 46 -2.27 -6.68 -10.67
N LYS A 47 -3.53 -6.90 -10.30
CA LYS A 47 -4.51 -7.67 -11.09
C LYS A 47 -5.28 -6.81 -12.10
N GLY A 48 -4.93 -5.52 -12.27
CA GLY A 48 -5.59 -4.62 -13.22
C GLY A 48 -6.89 -4.01 -12.70
N TYR A 49 -7.07 -3.97 -11.37
CA TYR A 49 -8.26 -3.43 -10.73
C TYR A 49 -7.89 -2.32 -9.75
N THR A 50 -8.76 -1.34 -9.55
CA THR A 50 -8.56 -0.29 -8.55
C THR A 50 -9.83 -0.08 -7.75
N ILE A 51 -9.64 0.36 -6.52
CA ILE A 51 -10.68 0.81 -5.58
C ILE A 51 -10.06 1.92 -4.75
N SER A 52 -10.83 2.93 -4.35
CA SER A 52 -10.34 3.95 -3.43
C SER A 52 -10.48 3.49 -1.98
N LEU A 53 -9.70 4.09 -1.08
CA LEU A 53 -9.87 3.83 0.35
C LEU A 53 -11.27 4.26 0.82
N MET A 54 -11.84 5.32 0.23
CA MET A 54 -13.18 5.81 0.57
C MET A 54 -14.26 4.78 0.24
N ASP A 55 -14.16 4.12 -0.92
CA ASP A 55 -15.12 3.07 -1.31
C ASP A 55 -15.15 1.91 -0.30
N VAL A 56 -13.98 1.54 0.25
CA VAL A 56 -13.88 0.50 1.31
C VAL A 56 -14.58 0.95 2.59
N PHE A 57 -14.58 2.24 2.90
CA PHE A 57 -15.30 2.77 4.07
C PHE A 57 -16.79 2.95 3.82
N ASP A 58 -17.19 3.30 2.60
CA ASP A 58 -18.58 3.56 2.24
C ASP A 58 -19.41 2.27 2.25
N ASP A 59 -18.87 1.17 1.70
CA ASP A 59 -19.46 -0.17 1.83
C ASP A 59 -18.37 -1.21 2.14
N PRO A 60 -18.09 -1.47 3.43
CA PRO A 60 -17.03 -2.37 3.86
C PRO A 60 -17.37 -3.86 3.75
N THR A 61 -18.46 -4.25 3.09
CA THR A 61 -18.78 -5.65 2.87
C THR A 61 -17.97 -6.22 1.70
N LEU A 62 -17.74 -7.54 1.66
CA LEU A 62 -17.11 -8.17 0.50
C LEU A 62 -17.89 -7.88 -0.79
N GLU A 63 -19.22 -7.91 -0.74
CA GLU A 63 -20.09 -7.54 -1.87
C GLU A 63 -19.90 -6.07 -2.28
N GLY A 64 -19.95 -5.14 -1.33
CA GLY A 64 -19.71 -3.72 -1.57
C GLY A 64 -18.37 -3.43 -2.22
N ILE A 65 -17.31 -4.09 -1.73
CA ILE A 65 -15.97 -3.97 -2.32
C ILE A 65 -15.95 -4.56 -3.74
N ILE A 66 -16.58 -5.71 -3.98
CA ILE A 66 -16.70 -6.29 -5.33
C ILE A 66 -17.41 -5.31 -6.25
N GLU A 67 -18.48 -4.66 -5.81
CA GLU A 67 -19.23 -3.67 -6.60
C GLU A 67 -18.37 -2.45 -6.93
N ALA A 68 -17.71 -1.86 -5.93
CA ALA A 68 -16.92 -0.64 -6.06
C ALA A 68 -15.62 -0.82 -6.87
N VAL A 69 -15.06 -2.02 -6.93
CA VAL A 69 -13.85 -2.29 -7.72
C VAL A 69 -14.11 -2.07 -9.22
N VAL A 70 -13.24 -1.25 -9.83
CA VAL A 70 -13.25 -0.94 -11.26
C VAL A 70 -11.99 -1.45 -11.96
N SER A 71 -12.11 -1.81 -13.25
CA SER A 71 -10.95 -2.17 -14.06
C SER A 71 -10.12 -0.94 -14.37
N ILE A 72 -8.81 -1.05 -14.21
CA ILE A 72 -7.86 -0.06 -14.71
C ILE A 72 -7.81 -0.23 -16.22
N GLU A 73 -8.44 0.68 -16.97
CA GLU A 73 -8.17 0.76 -18.40
C GLU A 73 -6.67 0.99 -18.60
N LYS A 74 -6.07 0.33 -19.60
CA LYS A 74 -4.68 0.59 -20.00
C LYS A 74 -4.59 1.97 -20.64
N ASP A 75 -4.87 3.01 -19.87
CA ASP A 75 -4.47 4.33 -20.28
C ASP A 75 -2.95 4.36 -20.15
N SER A 76 -2.31 4.43 -21.32
CA SER A 76 -0.86 4.28 -21.48
C SER A 76 -0.10 5.53 -21.03
N SER A 77 -0.69 6.33 -20.12
CA SER A 77 0.07 7.24 -19.29
C SER A 77 0.77 6.44 -18.19
N ALA A 78 1.70 5.58 -18.62
CA ALA A 78 2.92 5.45 -17.85
C ALA A 78 3.33 6.89 -17.51
N ASN A 79 3.42 7.20 -16.21
CA ASN A 79 4.05 8.41 -15.71
C ASN A 79 5.50 8.38 -16.18
N THR A 80 5.72 8.67 -17.45
CA THR A 80 7.02 8.87 -18.04
C THR A 80 7.44 10.20 -17.46
N LEU A 81 8.29 10.12 -16.44
CA LEU A 81 8.88 11.31 -15.85
C LEU A 81 9.48 12.13 -16.98
N THR A 82 9.11 13.41 -17.06
CA THR A 82 9.75 14.35 -17.99
C THR A 82 11.25 14.40 -17.73
N GLU A 83 12.07 14.80 -18.70
CA GLU A 83 13.52 14.96 -18.50
C GLU A 83 13.86 15.87 -17.30
N GLU A 84 12.99 16.83 -16.99
CA GLU A 84 13.10 17.68 -15.80
C GLU A 84 12.80 16.91 -14.50
N GLN A 85 11.75 16.09 -14.48
CA GLN A 85 11.43 15.22 -13.34
C GLN A 85 12.47 14.12 -13.11
N GLN A 86 13.19 13.70 -14.16
CA GLN A 86 14.32 12.77 -14.05
C GLN A 86 15.53 13.40 -13.34
N ASN A 87 15.70 14.73 -13.44
CA ASN A 87 16.83 15.46 -12.87
C ASN A 87 16.50 16.16 -11.54
N THR A 88 15.24 16.48 -11.26
CA THR A 88 14.81 17.10 -10.00
C THR A 88 13.37 16.75 -9.68
N TYR A 89 13.12 16.31 -8.45
CA TYR A 89 11.78 15.98 -7.96
C TYR A 89 11.22 17.14 -7.11
N PRO A 90 10.01 17.64 -7.41
CA PRO A 90 9.40 18.66 -6.55
C PRO A 90 9.15 18.07 -5.17
N ALA A 91 9.63 18.77 -4.13
CA ALA A 91 9.40 18.35 -2.77
C ALA A 91 7.89 18.22 -2.46
N SER A 92 7.52 17.16 -1.75
CA SER A 92 6.16 16.97 -1.25
C SER A 92 5.75 18.09 -0.30
N ASN A 93 4.45 18.22 -0.02
CA ASN A 93 3.97 19.21 0.96
C ASN A 93 4.59 18.98 2.34
N GLN A 94 4.79 17.73 2.73
CA GLN A 94 5.43 17.33 3.99
C GLN A 94 6.92 17.72 4.00
N GLN A 95 7.65 17.46 2.91
CA GLN A 95 9.06 17.85 2.79
C GLN A 95 9.23 19.38 2.82
N LYS A 96 8.38 20.11 2.07
CA LYS A 96 8.38 21.59 2.09
C LYS A 96 8.10 22.13 3.48
N TRP A 97 7.11 21.56 4.17
CA TRP A 97 6.78 21.93 5.55
C TRP A 97 7.97 21.65 6.49
N PHE A 98 8.59 20.49 6.39
CA PHE A 98 9.74 20.11 7.20
C PHE A 98 10.90 21.10 7.02
N PHE A 99 11.35 21.34 5.79
CA PHE A 99 12.47 22.24 5.54
C PHE A 99 12.17 23.70 5.90
N LYS A 100 10.90 24.12 5.83
CA LYS A 100 10.47 25.47 6.24
C LYS A 100 10.48 25.64 7.76
N ASN A 101 9.99 24.65 8.50
CA ASN A 101 9.73 24.79 9.94
C ASN A 101 10.85 24.21 10.81
N ILE A 102 11.58 23.19 10.36
CA ILE A 102 12.64 22.51 11.11
C ILE A 102 14.02 23.00 10.63
N ARG A 103 14.50 24.04 11.30
CA ARG A 103 15.77 24.73 10.95
C ARG A 103 16.99 24.23 11.73
N THR A 104 16.78 23.67 12.91
CA THR A 104 17.80 23.13 13.84
C THR A 104 17.30 21.82 14.43
N GLY A 105 18.18 20.96 14.96
CA GLY A 105 17.78 19.69 15.59
C GLY A 105 17.13 18.70 14.61
N ARG A 106 17.60 18.64 13.35
CA ARG A 106 17.01 17.76 12.33
C ARG A 106 17.23 16.29 12.63
N ASP A 107 18.28 15.98 13.36
CA ASP A 107 18.61 14.67 13.92
C ASP A 107 17.58 14.18 14.97
N GLU A 108 16.77 15.07 15.54
CA GLU A 108 15.65 14.70 16.41
C GLU A 108 14.43 14.19 15.62
N TRP A 109 14.42 14.37 14.31
CA TRP A 109 13.32 13.97 13.40
C TRP A 109 13.64 12.66 12.67
N CYS A 110 14.37 11.77 13.32
CA CYS A 110 14.69 10.44 12.83
C CYS A 110 13.74 9.40 13.43
N GLU A 111 13.35 8.41 12.62
CA GLU A 111 12.70 7.20 13.10
C GLU A 111 13.75 6.12 13.33
N TYR A 112 13.71 5.47 14.49
CA TYR A 112 14.64 4.39 14.83
C TYR A 112 13.85 3.11 15.10
N VAL A 113 14.28 2.01 14.49
CA VAL A 113 13.75 0.68 14.74
C VAL A 113 14.90 -0.22 15.16
N ILE A 114 14.73 -0.94 16.28
CA ILE A 114 15.70 -1.93 16.75
C ILE A 114 15.16 -3.31 16.40
N LEU A 115 15.87 -4.03 15.54
CA LEU A 115 15.53 -5.39 15.15
C LEU A 115 16.37 -6.38 15.96
N SER A 116 15.71 -7.32 16.64
CA SER A 116 16.36 -8.45 17.32
C SER A 116 15.97 -9.75 16.62
N PRO A 117 16.79 -10.23 15.66
CA PRO A 117 16.47 -11.42 14.91
C PRO A 117 16.52 -12.67 15.80
N LYS A 118 15.53 -13.56 15.67
CA LYS A 118 15.45 -14.81 16.43
C LYS A 118 16.49 -15.86 16.00
N ASN A 119 17.07 -15.72 14.81
CA ASN A 119 18.11 -16.61 14.29
C ASN A 119 19.41 -15.82 14.07
N GLU A 120 20.54 -16.41 14.45
CA GLU A 120 21.88 -15.80 14.31
C GLU A 120 22.33 -15.59 12.86
N LYS A 121 21.70 -16.27 11.89
CA LYS A 121 21.96 -16.08 10.46
C LYS A 121 21.27 -14.81 9.94
N PHE A 122 21.61 -13.67 10.50
CA PHE A 122 21.28 -12.39 9.90
C PHE A 122 22.41 -12.00 8.94
N PRO A 123 22.13 -11.46 7.74
CA PRO A 123 23.18 -10.87 6.93
C PRO A 123 23.89 -9.80 7.78
N ALA A 124 25.21 -9.69 7.62
CA ALA A 124 25.97 -8.66 8.31
C ALA A 124 25.33 -7.28 8.00
N PRO A 125 25.24 -6.36 8.96
CA PRO A 125 24.59 -5.05 8.77
C PRO A 125 25.03 -4.31 7.51
N GLU A 126 26.30 -4.49 7.11
CA GLU A 126 26.89 -3.93 5.90
C GLU A 126 26.19 -4.41 4.63
N ARG A 127 25.87 -5.71 4.56
CA ARG A 127 25.16 -6.31 3.41
C ARG A 127 23.71 -5.82 3.31
N ALA A 128 23.08 -5.53 4.44
CA ALA A 128 21.74 -4.94 4.46
C ALA A 128 21.77 -3.48 4.02
N ALA A 129 22.81 -2.73 4.42
CA ALA A 129 23.02 -1.34 3.99
C ALA A 129 23.30 -1.24 2.49
N GLU A 130 24.18 -2.10 1.95
CA GLU A 130 24.43 -2.21 0.50
C GLU A 130 23.13 -2.45 -0.27
N PHE A 131 22.27 -3.37 0.19
CA PHE A 131 21.00 -3.66 -0.48
C PHE A 131 19.97 -2.52 -0.44
N LEU A 132 19.93 -1.73 0.64
CA LEU A 132 18.90 -0.70 0.84
C LEU A 132 19.26 0.66 0.22
N PHE A 133 20.55 0.95 0.07
CA PHE A 133 21.03 2.29 -0.27
C PHE A 133 21.92 2.36 -1.53
N GLU A 134 22.23 1.23 -2.17
CA GLU A 134 22.83 1.17 -3.52
C GLU A 134 21.81 0.68 -4.57
#